data_AF-A0A0C9RVP5-F1
#
_entry.id   AF-A0A0C9RVP5-F1
#
_cell.length_a   1.000
_cell.length_b   1.000
_cell.length_c   1.000
_cell.angle_alpha   90.00
_cell.angle_beta   90.00
_cell.angle_gamma   90.00
#
_symmetry.space_group_name_H-M   'P 1'
#
loop_
_entity.id
_entity.type
_entity.pdbx_description
1 polymer ?
#
loop_
_entity_poly.entity_id
_entity_poly.type
_entity_poly.pdbx_seq_one_letter_code
_entity_poly.pdbx_strand_id
1 'polypeptide(L)'
;MVISILCLVFLATFAEGTDINNAQVSLTFLGGDCILNGETMSSQSVMWNNRCVQIKCDSNARKVEITGCPPTDEDFLKYQDNPYGYWPHCCPGYQR
;
A
#
# COMPACT_ATOMS: atom_id res chain seq x y z
N MET A 1 0.10 -32.48 46.68
CA MET A 1 1.20 -31.53 46.38
C MET A 1 2.24 -32.36 45.65
N VAL A 2 2.52 -32.17 44.37
CA VAL A 2 3.43 -31.14 43.85
C VAL A 2 3.35 -31.24 42.31
N ILE A 3 3.04 -30.12 41.64
CA ILE A 3 3.42 -29.76 40.24
C ILE A 3 2.79 -30.65 39.14
N SER A 4 1.69 -30.33 38.44
CA SER A 4 1.19 -29.05 37.90
C SER A 4 2.31 -28.15 37.39
N ILE A 5 2.97 -28.49 36.28
CA ILE A 5 3.57 -27.58 35.26
C ILE A 5 4.07 -28.50 34.13
N LEU A 6 3.21 -28.85 33.16
CA LEU A 6 3.67 -29.39 31.87
C LEU A 6 2.66 -29.11 30.74
N CYS A 7 1.96 -27.99 30.86
CA CYS A 7 1.26 -27.33 29.75
C CYS A 7 1.97 -26.01 29.47
N LEU A 8 3.24 -26.07 29.06
CA LEU A 8 3.85 -24.96 28.35
C LEU A 8 3.27 -24.98 26.94
N VAL A 9 2.07 -24.43 26.88
CA VAL A 9 1.37 -24.07 25.66
C VAL A 9 2.26 -23.05 24.95
N PHE A 10 3.16 -23.52 24.10
CA PHE A 10 3.77 -22.68 23.08
C PHE A 10 2.68 -22.38 22.07
N LEU A 11 1.85 -21.38 22.41
CA LEU A 11 1.05 -20.62 21.45
C LEU A 11 2.06 -19.93 20.53
N ALA A 12 2.53 -20.65 19.52
CA ALA A 12 3.10 -20.04 18.34
C ALA A 12 1.97 -19.28 17.65
N THR A 13 1.75 -18.03 18.08
CA THR A 13 0.96 -17.08 17.30
C THR A 13 1.77 -16.78 16.05
N PHE A 14 1.55 -17.55 14.99
CA PHE A 14 1.86 -17.10 13.65
C PHE A 14 0.95 -15.90 13.45
N ALA A 15 1.52 -14.70 13.46
CA ALA A 15 0.82 -13.53 12.99
C ALA A 15 0.44 -13.84 11.53
N GLU A 16 -0.85 -14.08 11.28
CA GLU A 16 -1.39 -14.13 9.94
C GLU A 16 -1.00 -12.80 9.27
N GLY A 17 -0.02 -12.86 8.38
CA GLY A 17 0.07 -11.88 7.32
C GLY A 17 -1.24 -11.99 6.58
N THR A 18 -2.14 -11.04 6.79
CA THR A 18 -3.36 -10.93 6.00
C THR A 18 -2.93 -10.55 4.59
N ASP A 19 -2.64 -11.57 3.77
CA ASP A 19 -2.54 -11.41 2.33
C ASP A 19 -3.90 -10.86 1.87
N ILE A 20 -3.94 -9.57 1.53
CA ILE A 20 -5.10 -8.94 0.92
C ILE A 20 -5.18 -9.46 -0.52
N ASN A 21 -5.70 -10.68 -0.67
CA ASN A 21 -5.77 -11.35 -1.96
C ASN A 21 -6.89 -10.81 -2.87
N ASN A 22 -7.82 -10.00 -2.35
CA ASN A 22 -8.93 -9.45 -3.14
C ASN A 22 -9.35 -8.05 -2.66
N ALA A 23 -8.57 -7.03 -3.00
CA ALA A 23 -9.07 -5.66 -2.95
C ALA A 23 -10.01 -5.45 -4.16
N GLN A 24 -11.32 -5.39 -3.94
CA GLN A 24 -12.23 -4.90 -4.97
C GLN A 24 -11.98 -3.41 -5.16
N VAL A 25 -11.58 -3.04 -6.36
CA VAL A 25 -11.32 -1.66 -6.74
C VAL A 25 -12.32 -1.27 -7.82
N SER A 26 -13.05 -0.18 -7.59
CA SER A 26 -13.93 0.41 -8.60
C SER A 26 -13.16 1.50 -9.34
N LEU A 27 -13.07 1.40 -10.67
CA LEU A 27 -12.39 2.38 -11.51
C LEU A 27 -13.32 2.86 -12.62
N THR A 28 -13.59 4.16 -12.63
CA THR A 28 -14.32 4.84 -13.71
C THR A 28 -13.44 5.91 -14.32
N PHE A 29 -13.56 6.12 -15.64
CA PHE A 29 -12.92 7.26 -16.31
C PHE A 29 -14.02 8.22 -16.75
N LEU A 30 -13.99 9.45 -16.23
CA LEU A 30 -15.02 10.45 -16.51
C LEU A 30 -14.38 11.82 -16.70
N GLY A 31 -14.70 12.51 -17.80
CA GLY A 31 -14.25 13.89 -18.01
C GLY A 31 -12.73 14.09 -18.12
N GLY A 32 -11.96 13.03 -18.38
CA GLY A 32 -10.49 13.08 -18.38
C GLY A 32 -9.85 12.76 -17.02
N ASP A 33 -10.65 12.45 -15.99
CA ASP A 33 -10.19 12.06 -14.67
C ASP A 33 -10.37 10.55 -14.43
N CYS A 34 -9.61 10.01 -13.47
CA CYS A 34 -9.84 8.68 -12.92
C CYS A 34 -10.65 8.79 -11.62
N ILE A 35 -11.71 8.02 -11.49
CA ILE A 35 -12.46 7.88 -10.25
C ILE A 35 -12.14 6.50 -9.69
N LEU A 36 -11.31 6.47 -8.65
CA LEU A 36 -10.88 5.25 -7.98
C LEU A 36 -11.57 5.13 -6.63
N ASN A 37 -12.39 4.10 -6.43
CA ASN A 37 -13.17 3.90 -5.20
C ASN A 37 -14.01 5.12 -4.77
N GLY A 38 -14.48 5.91 -5.74
CA GLY A 38 -15.22 7.15 -5.51
C GLY A 38 -14.37 8.40 -5.33
N GLU A 39 -13.04 8.28 -5.25
CA GLU A 39 -12.12 9.42 -5.19
C GLU A 39 -11.70 9.86 -6.60
N THR A 40 -11.92 11.13 -6.92
CA THR A 40 -11.53 11.72 -8.20
C THR A 40 -10.04 12.09 -8.19
N MET A 41 -9.35 11.61 -9.20
CA MET A 41 -7.94 11.89 -9.47
C MET A 41 -7.81 12.53 -10.84
N SER A 42 -7.15 13.69 -10.88
CA SER A 42 -6.84 14.35 -12.14
C SER A 42 -5.95 13.49 -13.03
N SER A 43 -6.06 13.65 -14.35
CA SER A 43 -5.13 12.99 -15.28
C SER A 43 -3.68 13.24 -14.89
N GLN A 44 -2.85 12.18 -14.92
CA GLN A 44 -1.43 12.21 -14.58
C GLN A 44 -1.12 12.58 -13.13
N SER A 45 -2.13 12.61 -12.24
CA SER A 45 -1.90 12.86 -10.82
C SER A 45 -1.39 11.62 -10.09
N VAL A 46 -0.70 11.87 -8.99
CA VAL A 46 -0.28 10.85 -8.02
C VAL A 46 -1.06 11.05 -6.74
N MET A 47 -1.62 9.98 -6.21
CA MET A 47 -2.25 9.93 -4.89
C MET A 47 -1.49 8.95 -4.01
N TRP A 48 -1.32 9.33 -2.75
CA TRP A 48 -0.79 8.47 -1.70
C TRP A 48 -1.89 8.24 -0.68
N ASN A 49 -2.08 6.99 -0.25
CA ASN A 49 -3.07 6.65 0.77
C ASN A 49 -2.39 6.06 2.02
N ASN A 50 -3.18 5.87 3.07
CA ASN A 50 -2.72 5.33 4.35
C ASN A 50 -2.27 3.85 4.29
N ARG A 51 -2.37 3.18 3.12
CA ARG A 51 -1.92 1.80 2.91
C ARG A 51 -0.51 1.72 2.35
N CYS A 52 0.23 2.83 2.33
CA CYS A 52 1.57 2.89 1.79
C CYS A 52 1.66 2.41 0.32
N VAL A 53 0.76 2.91 -0.50
CA VAL A 53 0.82 2.71 -1.96
C VAL A 53 0.87 4.05 -2.67
N GLN A 54 1.49 4.02 -3.85
CA GLN A 54 1.41 5.08 -4.84
C GLN A 54 0.36 4.71 -5.88
N ILE A 55 -0.52 5.65 -6.19
CA ILE A 55 -1.57 5.48 -7.20
C ILE A 55 -1.34 6.54 -8.27
N LYS A 56 -1.20 6.13 -9.53
CA LYS A 56 -1.04 7.03 -10.68
C LYS A 56 -2.19 6.84 -11.66
N CYS A 57 -2.88 7.94 -11.97
CA CYS A 57 -3.92 7.97 -12.98
C CYS A 57 -3.34 8.35 -14.36
N ASP A 58 -3.61 7.56 -15.40
CA ASP A 58 -3.40 7.93 -16.79
C ASP A 58 -4.71 7.76 -17.55
N SER A 59 -5.50 8.83 -17.64
CA SER A 59 -6.80 8.80 -18.30
C SER A 59 -6.71 8.69 -19.81
N ASN A 60 -5.59 9.13 -20.42
CA ASN A 60 -5.36 8.99 -21.86
C ASN A 60 -5.15 7.52 -22.22
N ALA A 61 -4.35 6.81 -21.43
CA ALA A 61 -4.15 5.37 -21.56
C ALA A 61 -5.30 4.54 -20.95
N ARG A 62 -6.29 5.19 -20.31
CA ARG A 62 -7.35 4.56 -19.51
C ARG A 62 -6.78 3.52 -18.54
N LYS A 63 -5.72 3.90 -17.83
CA LYS A 63 -4.97 3.05 -16.91
C LYS A 63 -4.87 3.73 -15.54
N VAL A 64 -4.94 2.93 -14.49
CA VAL A 64 -4.45 3.30 -13.15
C VAL A 64 -3.37 2.33 -12.76
N GLU A 65 -2.26 2.85 -12.25
CA GLU A 65 -1.13 2.07 -11.75
C GLU A 65 -1.07 2.20 -10.23
N ILE A 66 -1.09 1.08 -9.54
CA ILE A 66 -1.00 1.02 -8.08
C ILE A 66 0.31 0.30 -7.74
N THR A 67 1.24 1.02 -7.14
CA THR A 67 2.55 0.53 -6.75
C THR A 67 2.63 0.45 -5.23
N GLY A 68 2.93 -0.74 -4.71
CA GLY A 68 3.08 -1.00 -3.28
C GLY A 68 4.54 -1.27 -2.89
N CYS A 69 4.72 -1.80 -1.68
CA CYS A 69 6.02 -2.24 -1.18
C CYS A 69 6.37 -3.66 -1.69
N PRO A 70 7.66 -4.05 -1.72
CA PRO A 70 8.84 -3.24 -1.38
C PRO A 70 9.20 -2.27 -2.51
N PRO A 71 9.70 -1.06 -2.18
CA PRO A 71 10.17 -0.11 -3.17
C PRO A 71 11.56 -0.53 -3.70
N THR A 72 11.89 -0.07 -4.90
CA THR A 72 13.23 -0.19 -5.48
C THR A 72 14.11 1.01 -5.10
N ASP A 73 15.43 0.89 -5.25
CA ASP A 73 16.36 2.01 -5.01
C ASP A 73 16.04 3.21 -5.94
N GLU A 74 15.60 2.94 -7.17
CA GLU A 74 15.19 3.96 -8.13
C GLU A 74 13.95 4.75 -7.67
N ASP A 75 13.03 4.10 -6.96
CA ASP A 75 11.83 4.75 -6.41
C ASP A 75 12.21 5.82 -5.36
N PHE A 76 13.23 5.56 -4.55
CA PHE A 76 13.74 6.54 -3.59
C PHE A 76 14.44 7.74 -4.25
N LEU A 77 15.07 7.54 -5.41
CA LEU A 77 15.66 8.64 -6.18
C LEU A 77 14.57 9.50 -6.82
N LYS A 78 13.50 8.87 -7.30
CA LYS A 78 12.41 9.54 -8.02
C LYS A 78 11.48 10.33 -7.11
N TYR A 79 11.30 9.90 -5.86
CA TYR A 79 10.41 10.51 -4.88
C TYR A 79 11.15 11.07 -3.66
N GLN A 80 12.40 11.47 -3.86
CA GLN A 80 13.32 11.94 -2.81
C GLN A 80 12.75 13.14 -2.01
N ASP A 81 11.96 13.98 -2.65
CA ASP A 81 11.36 15.19 -2.05
C ASP A 81 10.04 14.92 -1.31
N ASN A 82 9.59 13.66 -1.16
CA ASN A 82 8.31 13.36 -0.51
C ASN A 82 8.52 13.09 1.01
N PRO A 83 8.39 14.09 1.89
CA PRO A 83 8.88 14.02 3.26
C PRO A 83 7.87 13.44 4.26
N TYR A 84 6.67 13.04 3.82
CA TYR A 84 5.50 12.89 4.70
C TYR A 84 5.14 11.45 5.09
N GLY A 85 6.10 10.52 5.11
CA GLY A 85 5.78 9.13 5.47
C GLY A 85 4.77 8.50 4.51
N TYR A 86 4.82 8.90 3.24
CA TYR A 86 4.13 8.25 2.14
C TYR A 86 5.08 7.28 1.43
N TRP A 87 4.53 6.47 0.51
CA TRP A 87 5.36 5.57 -0.29
C TRP A 87 6.38 6.40 -1.09
N PRO A 88 7.67 6.00 -1.15
CA PRO A 88 8.24 4.73 -0.69
C PRO A 88 8.68 4.69 0.79
N HIS A 89 8.71 5.83 1.49
CA HIS A 89 9.24 5.96 2.85
C HIS A 89 8.41 5.29 3.96
N CYS A 90 7.12 5.04 3.75
CA CYS A 90 6.32 4.25 4.70
C CYS A 90 6.48 2.73 4.56
N CYS A 91 7.29 2.24 3.60
CA CYS A 91 7.41 0.81 3.41
C CYS A 91 8.19 0.15 4.57
N PRO A 92 7.79 -1.06 5.03
CA PRO A 92 8.52 -1.79 6.06
C PRO A 92 10.01 -1.92 5.69
N GLY A 93 10.89 -1.66 6.66
CA GLY A 93 12.34 -1.63 6.45
C GLY A 93 12.92 -0.26 6.12
N TYR A 94 12.09 0.72 5.77
CA TYR A 94 12.50 2.09 5.42
C TYR A 94 11.81 3.19 6.22
N GLN A 95 10.83 2.82 7.06
CA GLN A 95 10.23 3.69 8.08
C GLN A 95 11.33 4.15 9.04
N ARG A 96 11.58 5.47 9.10
CA ARG A 96 12.50 6.09 10.07
C ARG A 96 11.78 6.44 11.36
#